data_AF-A0A841BGW3-F1
#
_entry.id   AF-A0A841BGW3-F1
#
_cell.length_a   1.000
_cell.length_b   1.000
_cell.length_c   1.000
_cell.angle_alpha   90.00
_cell.angle_beta   90.00
_cell.angle_gamma   90.00
#
_symmetry.space_group_name_H-M   'P 1'
#
loop_
_entity.id
_entity.type
_entity.pdbx_description
1 polymer ?
#
loop_
_entity_poly.entity_id
_entity_poly.type
_entity_poly.pdbx_seq_one_letter_code
_entity_poly.pdbx_strand_id
1 'polypeptide(L)'
;MTTTTLASTTRLNPVRRTLPVLLALEDEAEDLGRLSPDDRLTCHVHGRWIHQCVASPVHVNPITRHRWCRSCATALTVSVDELSGAVTMSCPRCGHGESAASARLITACRASLAAARGGTAARAA
;
A
#
# COMPACT_ATOMS: atom_id res chain seq x y z
N MET A 1 38.24 34.83 -17.33
CA MET A 1 38.13 33.40 -17.68
C MET A 1 37.21 32.75 -16.66
N THR A 2 35.94 32.56 -17.00
CA THR A 2 34.93 31.96 -16.11
C THR A 2 34.33 30.77 -16.84
N THR A 3 34.68 29.58 -16.38
CA THR A 3 34.17 28.32 -16.92
C THR A 3 32.95 27.91 -16.10
N THR A 4 31.76 28.06 -16.67
CA THR A 4 30.52 27.56 -16.09
C THR A 4 30.34 26.10 -16.49
N THR A 5 30.58 25.19 -15.56
CA THR A 5 30.27 23.76 -15.72
C THR A 5 28.77 23.54 -15.54
N LEU A 6 28.07 23.15 -16.61
CA LEU A 6 26.68 22.72 -16.55
C LEU A 6 26.61 21.28 -16.04
N ALA A 7 26.01 21.08 -14.87
CA ALA A 7 25.69 19.76 -14.36
C ALA A 7 24.59 19.13 -15.25
N SER A 8 24.97 18.09 -16.00
CA SER A 8 24.03 17.23 -16.71
C SER A 8 23.21 16.44 -15.70
N THR A 9 21.95 16.82 -15.53
CA THR A 9 20.96 16.01 -14.81
C THR A 9 20.49 14.91 -15.74
N THR A 10 21.18 13.76 -15.66
CA THR A 10 20.67 12.51 -16.20
C THR A 10 19.35 12.22 -15.51
N ARG A 11 18.21 12.50 -16.18
CA ARG A 11 16.92 11.96 -15.78
C ARG A 11 16.99 10.46 -15.97
N LEU A 12 17.34 9.73 -14.91
CA LEU A 12 17.19 8.28 -14.87
C LEU A 12 15.72 7.98 -15.15
N ASN A 13 15.46 7.35 -16.29
CA ASN A 13 14.13 6.86 -16.64
C ASN A 13 13.71 5.89 -15.53
N PRO A 14 12.57 6.08 -14.82
CA PRO A 14 12.19 5.19 -13.74
C PRO A 14 11.89 3.81 -14.34
N VAL A 15 12.84 2.88 -14.18
CA VAL A 15 12.65 1.48 -14.55
C VAL A 15 11.45 0.98 -13.76
N ARG A 16 10.34 0.72 -14.46
CA ARG A 16 9.13 0.16 -13.87
C ARG A 16 9.39 -1.27 -13.45
N ARG A 17 9.30 -1.50 -12.15
CA ARG A 17 9.56 -2.81 -11.56
C ARG A 17 8.32 -3.68 -11.68
N THR A 18 8.52 -4.95 -12.03
CA THR A 18 7.43 -5.94 -12.01
C THR A 18 7.03 -6.22 -10.57
N LEU A 19 5.81 -6.73 -10.35
CA LEU A 19 5.31 -7.03 -9.00
C LEU A 19 6.22 -7.98 -8.20
N PRO A 20 6.79 -9.06 -8.77
CA PRO A 20 7.77 -9.90 -8.05
C PRO A 20 9.03 -9.14 -7.62
N VAL A 21 9.52 -8.20 -8.43
CA VAL A 21 10.68 -7.37 -8.08
C VAL A 21 10.32 -6.40 -6.96
N LEU A 22 9.12 -5.83 -6.96
CA LEU A 22 8.66 -4.97 -5.85
C LEU A 22 8.51 -5.75 -4.55
N LEU A 23 7.95 -6.97 -4.59
CA LEU A 23 7.87 -7.84 -3.42
C LEU A 23 9.24 -8.07 -2.79
N ALA A 24 10.22 -8.50 -3.60
CA ALA A 24 11.57 -8.77 -3.11
C ALA A 24 12.27 -7.52 -2.54
N LEU A 25 12.06 -6.35 -3.16
CA LEU A 25 12.62 -5.10 -2.65
C LEU A 25 11.96 -4.63 -1.35
N GLU A 26 10.66 -4.84 -1.20
CA GLU A 26 9.97 -4.55 0.06
C GLU A 26 10.42 -5.50 1.16
N ASP A 27 10.60 -6.79 0.87
CA ASP A 27 11.13 -7.78 1.82
C ASP A 27 12.54 -7.35 2.30
N GLU A 28 13.44 -7.01 1.38
CA GLU A 28 14.79 -6.53 1.73
C GLU A 28 14.73 -5.22 2.54
N ALA A 29 13.83 -4.30 2.18
CA ALA A 29 13.69 -3.04 2.91
C ALA A 29 13.15 -3.25 4.34
N GLU A 30 12.26 -4.22 4.55
CA GLU A 30 11.79 -4.61 5.88
C GLU A 30 12.91 -5.24 6.71
N ASP A 31 13.67 -6.17 6.14
CA ASP A 31 14.80 -6.82 6.83
C ASP A 31 15.86 -5.80 7.28
N LEU A 32 16.04 -4.73 6.50
CA LEU A 32 16.94 -3.62 6.82
C LEU A 32 16.31 -2.54 7.74
N GLY A 33 15.05 -2.70 8.16
CA GLY A 33 14.31 -1.76 9.00
C GLY A 33 13.99 -0.43 8.31
N ARG A 34 14.05 -0.38 6.98
CA ARG A 34 13.76 0.82 6.15
C ARG A 34 12.30 0.92 5.74
N LEU A 35 11.55 -0.18 5.86
CA LEU A 35 10.13 -0.25 5.59
C LEU A 35 9.42 -0.91 6.78
N SER A 36 8.32 -0.30 7.22
CA SER A 36 7.43 -0.93 8.19
C SER A 36 6.49 -1.91 7.48
N PRO A 37 6.13 -3.05 8.09
CA PRO A 37 5.14 -3.96 7.52
C PRO A 37 3.78 -3.33 7.23
N ASP A 38 3.38 -2.35 8.05
CA ASP A 38 2.12 -1.61 7.87
C ASP A 38 2.16 -0.67 6.64
N ASP A 39 3.34 -0.38 6.09
CA ASP A 39 3.55 0.59 5.00
C ASP A 39 3.81 -0.08 3.63
N ARG A 40 3.81 -1.42 3.56
CA ARG A 40 3.99 -2.14 2.30
C ARG A 40 2.92 -1.81 1.27
N LEU A 41 3.32 -1.71 0.01
CA LEU A 41 2.41 -1.58 -1.14
C LEU A 41 1.96 -2.95 -1.65
N THR A 42 2.74 -3.99 -1.38
CA THR A 42 2.45 -5.37 -1.76
C THR A 42 2.18 -6.24 -0.53
N CYS A 43 1.50 -7.36 -0.76
CA CYS A 43 1.19 -8.35 0.25
C CYS A 43 2.07 -9.57 0.02
N HIS A 44 3.06 -9.80 0.89
CA HIS A 44 3.92 -10.99 0.80
C HIS A 44 3.14 -12.30 0.94
N VAL A 45 2.05 -12.32 1.71
CA VAL A 45 1.23 -13.53 1.92
C VAL A 45 0.58 -14.02 0.63
N HIS A 46 0.11 -13.12 -0.24
CA HIS A 46 -0.64 -13.48 -1.44
C HIS A 46 0.12 -13.17 -2.75
N GLY A 47 1.29 -12.53 -2.69
CA GLY A 47 2.08 -12.14 -3.85
C GLY A 47 1.36 -11.13 -4.76
N ARG A 48 0.58 -10.22 -4.18
CA ARG A 48 -0.32 -9.27 -4.88
C ARG A 48 -0.14 -7.86 -4.34
N TRP A 49 -0.73 -6.87 -5.00
CA TRP A 49 -0.86 -5.54 -4.40
C TRP A 49 -1.73 -5.58 -3.14
N ILE A 50 -1.42 -4.79 -2.12
CA ILE A 50 -2.15 -4.83 -0.85
C ILE A 50 -3.63 -4.43 -1.03
N HIS A 51 -3.94 -3.48 -1.93
CA HIS A 51 -5.32 -3.09 -2.22
C HIS A 51 -6.17 -4.24 -2.80
N GLN A 52 -5.55 -5.27 -3.41
CA GLN A 52 -6.23 -6.46 -3.93
C GLN A 52 -6.45 -7.54 -2.86
N CYS A 53 -5.79 -7.42 -1.70
CA CYS A 53 -5.81 -8.45 -0.65
C CYS A 53 -6.42 -7.95 0.67
N VAL A 54 -6.52 -6.64 0.86
CA VAL A 54 -6.87 -6.02 2.14
C VAL A 54 -8.22 -6.50 2.72
N ALA A 55 -9.17 -6.91 1.87
CA ALA A 55 -10.45 -7.46 2.33
C ALA A 55 -10.34 -8.89 2.89
N SER A 56 -9.25 -9.62 2.61
CA SER A 56 -9.05 -11.00 3.05
C SER A 56 -9.14 -11.14 4.58
N PRO A 57 -9.83 -12.16 5.11
CA PRO A 57 -9.91 -12.40 6.55
C PRO A 57 -8.55 -12.73 7.17
N VAL A 58 -7.59 -13.20 6.37
CA VAL A 58 -6.21 -13.51 6.81
C VAL A 58 -5.52 -12.31 7.44
N HIS A 59 -5.90 -11.09 7.03
CA HIS A 59 -5.27 -9.85 7.50
C HIS A 59 -5.99 -9.19 8.68
N VAL A 60 -7.01 -9.83 9.25
CA VAL A 60 -7.67 -9.30 10.45
C VAL A 60 -6.85 -9.63 11.69
N ASN A 61 -6.47 -8.61 12.46
CA ASN A 61 -5.75 -8.80 13.71
C ASN A 61 -6.39 -7.97 14.84
N PRO A 62 -7.09 -8.62 15.80
CA PRO A 62 -7.70 -7.94 16.94
C PRO A 62 -6.72 -7.24 17.87
N ILE A 63 -5.49 -7.75 17.99
CA ILE A 63 -4.47 -7.27 18.93
C ILE A 63 -3.90 -5.94 18.41
N THR A 64 -3.42 -5.91 17.17
CA THR A 64 -2.87 -4.70 16.54
C THR A 64 -3.94 -3.73 16.06
N ARG A 65 -5.23 -4.13 16.17
CA ARG A 65 -6.39 -3.42 15.63
C ARG A 65 -6.36 -3.26 14.10
N HIS A 66 -5.62 -4.12 13.41
CA HIS A 66 -5.60 -4.16 11.96
C HIS A 66 -6.95 -4.73 11.49
N ARG A 67 -7.73 -3.90 10.77
CA ARG A 67 -9.11 -4.20 10.33
C ARG A 67 -10.05 -4.69 11.45
N TRP A 68 -9.91 -4.17 12.66
CA TRP A 68 -10.71 -4.64 13.79
C TRP A 68 -11.42 -3.51 14.55
N CYS A 69 -12.75 -3.66 14.69
CA CYS A 69 -13.55 -2.83 15.58
C CYS A 69 -13.45 -3.38 17.01
N ARG A 70 -12.80 -2.62 17.91
CA ARG A 70 -12.68 -2.99 19.32
C ARG A 70 -14.03 -3.03 20.04
N SER A 71 -14.88 -2.04 19.81
CA SER A 71 -16.16 -1.90 20.52
C SER A 71 -17.15 -3.01 20.18
N CYS A 72 -17.21 -3.41 18.91
CA CYS A 72 -18.15 -4.44 18.44
C CYS A 72 -17.54 -5.84 18.36
N ALA A 73 -16.25 -5.97 18.69
CA ALA A 73 -15.45 -7.19 18.59
C ALA A 73 -15.65 -7.91 17.24
N THR A 74 -15.48 -7.18 16.14
CA THR A 74 -15.69 -7.72 14.79
C THR A 74 -14.72 -7.11 13.78
N ALA A 75 -14.47 -7.86 12.70
CA ALA A 75 -13.72 -7.37 11.55
C ALA A 75 -14.43 -6.20 10.87
N LEU A 76 -13.66 -5.22 10.40
CA LEU A 76 -14.16 -4.13 9.58
C LEU A 76 -14.43 -4.62 8.16
N THR A 77 -15.53 -4.17 7.56
CA THR A 77 -15.75 -4.25 6.11
C THR A 77 -14.80 -3.30 5.41
N VAL A 78 -14.30 -3.69 4.23
CA VAL A 78 -13.40 -2.88 3.42
C VAL A 78 -14.02 -2.66 2.05
N SER A 79 -14.00 -1.43 1.59
CA SER A 79 -14.39 -1.06 0.23
C SER A 79 -13.21 -0.39 -0.46
N VAL A 80 -12.89 -0.89 -1.64
CA VAL A 80 -11.82 -0.36 -2.50
C VAL A 80 -12.46 0.04 -3.83
N ASP A 81 -12.44 1.32 -4.13
CA ASP A 81 -12.76 1.84 -5.45
C ASP A 81 -11.45 2.10 -6.19
N GLU A 82 -11.11 1.19 -7.10
CA GLU A 82 -9.87 1.29 -7.87
C GLU A 82 -9.88 2.42 -8.91
N LEU A 83 -11.07 2.87 -9.33
CA LEU A 83 -11.23 3.95 -10.30
C LEU A 83 -10.96 5.30 -9.64
N SER A 84 -11.66 5.63 -8.56
CA SER A 84 -11.43 6.89 -7.84
C SER A 84 -10.17 6.83 -6.96
N GLY A 85 -9.74 5.64 -6.56
CA GLY A 85 -8.69 5.44 -5.55
C GLY A 85 -9.19 5.54 -4.12
N ALA A 86 -10.51 5.62 -3.90
CA ALA A 86 -11.08 5.68 -2.58
C ALA A 86 -10.95 4.32 -1.87
N VAL A 87 -10.55 4.38 -0.60
CA VAL A 87 -10.47 3.22 0.29
C VAL A 87 -11.13 3.61 1.59
N THR A 88 -12.09 2.79 2.03
CA THR A 88 -12.83 2.98 3.29
C THR A 88 -12.89 1.67 4.07
N MET A 89 -12.93 1.82 5.39
CA MET A 89 -13.12 0.70 6.32
C MET A 89 -14.11 1.10 7.38
N SER A 90 -15.09 0.25 7.64
CA SER A 90 -16.16 0.52 8.60
C SER A 90 -16.61 -0.76 9.30
N CYS A 91 -17.15 -0.63 10.50
CA CYS A 91 -17.71 -1.73 11.24
C CYS A 91 -19.12 -2.01 10.70
N PRO A 92 -19.45 -3.26 10.35
CA PRO A 92 -20.79 -3.60 9.85
C PRO A 92 -21.88 -3.46 10.92
N ARG A 93 -21.52 -3.28 12.20
CA ARG A 93 -22.47 -3.11 13.31
C ARG A 93 -22.70 -1.66 13.70
N CYS A 94 -21.62 -0.89 13.92
CA CYS A 94 -21.72 0.47 14.44
C CYS A 94 -21.35 1.56 13.42
N GLY A 95 -20.93 1.21 12.20
CA GLY A 95 -20.48 2.16 11.17
C GLY A 95 -19.08 2.76 11.39
N HIS A 96 -18.58 2.75 12.63
CA HIS A 96 -17.27 3.29 13.03
C HIS A 96 -16.17 2.22 12.98
N GLY A 97 -15.11 2.36 13.78
CA GLY A 97 -14.10 1.32 13.99
C GLY A 97 -12.68 1.75 13.64
N GLU A 98 -12.51 3.06 13.46
CA GLU A 98 -11.26 3.72 13.19
C GLU A 98 -10.22 3.39 14.27
N SER A 99 -9.01 3.14 13.78
CA SER A 99 -7.82 2.95 14.59
C SER A 99 -6.62 3.52 13.84
N ALA A 100 -5.51 3.76 14.54
CA ALA A 100 -4.27 4.13 13.87
C ALA A 100 -3.83 3.06 12.84
N ALA A 101 -4.05 1.78 13.15
CA ALA A 101 -3.74 0.68 12.23
C ALA A 101 -4.63 0.68 10.98
N SER A 102 -5.94 0.91 11.12
CA SER A 102 -6.83 0.99 9.95
C SER A 102 -6.54 2.24 9.11
N ALA A 103 -6.17 3.36 9.73
CA ALA A 103 -5.76 4.57 9.02
C ALA A 103 -4.47 4.35 8.21
N ARG A 104 -3.45 3.70 8.80
CA ARG A 104 -2.21 3.33 8.09
C ARG A 104 -2.51 2.40 6.91
N LEU A 105 -3.33 1.38 7.12
CA LEU A 105 -3.72 0.45 6.08
C LEU A 105 -4.47 1.12 4.92
N ILE A 106 -5.35 2.08 5.22
CA ILE A 106 -6.02 2.91 4.20
C ILE A 106 -4.98 3.70 3.39
N THR A 107 -4.00 4.31 4.06
CA THR A 107 -2.90 5.02 3.40
C THR A 107 -2.06 4.10 2.51
N ALA A 108 -1.66 2.93 3.01
CA ALA A 108 -0.91 1.93 2.24
C ALA A 108 -1.70 1.44 1.01
N CYS A 109 -3.00 1.18 1.16
CA CYS A 109 -3.87 0.79 0.04
C CYS A 109 -3.97 1.89 -1.02
N ARG A 110 -4.11 3.16 -0.61
CA ARG A 110 -4.13 4.29 -1.55
C ARG A 110 -2.80 4.46 -2.28
N ALA A 111 -1.68 4.31 -1.58
CA ALA A 111 -0.35 4.33 -2.17
C ALA A 111 -0.15 3.16 -3.16
N SER A 112 -0.64 1.98 -2.80
CA SER A 112 -0.63 0.78 -3.65
C SER A 112 -1.43 0.98 -4.93
N LEU A 113 -2.63 1.59 -4.86
CA LEU A 113 -3.43 1.95 -6.03
C LEU A 113 -2.73 2.98 -6.92
N ALA A 114 -2.09 3.99 -6.33
CA ALA A 114 -1.33 5.00 -7.07
C ALA A 114 -0.13 4.36 -7.80
N ALA A 115 0.62 3.49 -7.12
CA ALA A 115 1.75 2.78 -7.69
C ALA A 115 1.33 1.83 -8.81
N ALA A 116 0.24 1.08 -8.62
CA ALA A 116 -0.30 0.18 -9.65
C ALA A 116 -0.75 0.94 -10.90
N ARG A 117 -1.46 2.07 -10.76
CA ARG A 117 -1.85 2.92 -11.90
C ARG A 117 -0.66 3.56 -12.59
N GLY A 118 0.29 4.05 -11.79
CA GLY A 118 1.62 4.49 -12.23
C GLY A 118 2.44 3.38 -12.86
N GLY A 119 1.98 2.12 -12.79
CA GLY A 119 2.41 0.86 -13.40
C GLY A 119 1.57 0.38 -14.62
N THR A 120 0.38 0.95 -14.85
CA THR A 120 -0.48 0.58 -15.99
C THR A 120 -0.39 1.59 -17.14
N ALA A 121 -0.27 2.89 -16.84
CA ALA A 121 -0.27 3.95 -17.86
C ALA A 121 0.86 3.83 -18.91
N ALA A 122 2.10 3.51 -18.51
CA ALA A 122 3.22 3.29 -19.43
C ALA A 122 3.22 1.92 -20.12
N ARG A 123 2.19 1.09 -19.88
CA ARG A 123 1.99 -0.18 -20.58
C ARG A 123 0.99 -0.03 -21.75
N ALA A 124 0.29 1.11 -21.80
CA ALA A 124 -0.70 1.47 -22.81
C ALA A 124 -0.25 2.63 -23.73
N ALA A 125 0.97 3.14 -23.51
CA ALA A 125 1.65 4.13 -24.34
C ALA A 125 2.87 3.48 -25.00
#